data_AF-A0A062V491-F1
#
_entry.id   AF-A0A062V491-F1
#
_cell.length_a   1.000
_cell.length_b   1.000
_cell.length_c   1.000
_cell.angle_alpha   90.00
_cell.angle_beta   90.00
_cell.angle_gamma   90.00
#
_symmetry.space_group_name_H-M   'P 1'
#
loop_
_entity.id
_entity.type
_entity.pdbx_description
1 polymer ?
#
loop_
_entity_poly.entity_id
_entity_poly.type
_entity_poly.pdbx_seq_one_letter_code
_entity_poly.pdbx_strand_id
1 'polypeptide(L)'
;MTVKIDDQGWGTPVGGVGIIVLREETGELHYDVIPIEHFSTDTFKKKTYLTSAKDIVEQGFTRLKIKKYEDIEICSGCIHDKTVEWLKDEGYRFTVTKIGGLAQHRGEKLFIEYLCRLGVPNPPLIVHETVDEYKAQFFYLMDWVREDPQGRVHLCKTGWKYFSRFFKKKNNQPAL
;
A
#
# COMPACT_ATOMS: atom_id res chain seq x y z
N MET A 1 17.35 -13.40 -12.49
CA MET A 1 16.81 -12.06 -12.26
C MET A 1 15.50 -12.24 -11.57
N THR A 2 15.36 -11.61 -10.40
CA THR A 2 14.19 -11.74 -9.56
C THR A 2 13.44 -10.43 -9.54
N VAL A 3 12.16 -10.49 -9.92
CA VAL A 3 11.22 -9.38 -9.84
C VAL A 3 10.42 -9.52 -8.56
N LYS A 4 10.51 -8.53 -7.67
CA LYS A 4 9.76 -8.47 -6.42
C LYS A 4 8.56 -7.54 -6.58
N ILE A 5 7.39 -8.04 -6.20
CA ILE A 5 6.13 -7.29 -6.16
C ILE A 5 5.68 -7.19 -4.71
N ASP A 6 5.54 -5.96 -4.21
CA ASP A 6 5.21 -5.70 -2.81
C ASP A 6 4.21 -4.55 -2.68
N ASP A 7 3.62 -4.41 -1.48
CA ASP A 7 2.66 -3.37 -1.15
C ASP A 7 3.04 -2.61 0.12
N GLN A 8 2.71 -1.31 0.17
CA GLN A 8 2.99 -0.47 1.34
C GLN A 8 1.78 0.36 1.71
N GLY A 9 1.54 0.43 3.02
CA GLY A 9 0.47 1.22 3.57
C GLY A 9 -0.89 0.53 3.62
N TRP A 10 -1.01 -0.77 3.37
CA TRP A 10 -2.29 -1.50 3.54
C TRP A 10 -2.95 -1.24 4.90
N GLY A 11 -2.14 -1.29 5.97
CA GLY A 11 -2.54 -0.99 7.36
C GLY A 11 -2.61 0.49 7.73
N THR A 12 -2.46 1.40 6.77
CA THR A 12 -2.37 2.83 7.00
C THR A 12 -3.73 3.51 6.75
N PRO A 13 -4.22 4.38 7.66
CA PRO A 13 -5.57 4.95 7.55
C PRO A 13 -5.68 6.07 6.50
N VAL A 14 -4.58 6.77 6.23
CA VAL A 14 -4.46 7.90 5.30
C VAL A 14 -3.87 7.43 3.97
N GLY A 15 -4.37 7.97 2.87
CA GLY A 15 -3.91 7.72 1.52
C GLY A 15 -4.32 6.36 0.96
N GLY A 16 -3.79 6.04 -0.22
CA GLY A 16 -3.98 4.77 -0.90
C GLY A 16 -3.08 3.66 -0.37
N VAL A 17 -2.71 2.74 -1.26
CA VAL A 17 -1.71 1.69 -1.00
C VAL A 17 -0.70 1.72 -2.12
N GLY A 18 0.57 1.86 -1.78
CA GLY A 18 1.67 1.80 -2.73
C GLY A 18 1.86 0.39 -3.24
N ILE A 19 2.11 0.23 -4.53
CA ILE A 19 2.48 -1.03 -5.17
C ILE A 19 3.83 -0.81 -5.84
N ILE A 20 4.80 -1.66 -5.53
CA ILE A 20 6.13 -1.64 -6.14
C ILE A 20 6.34 -2.90 -6.98
N VAL A 21 6.93 -2.74 -8.15
CA VAL A 21 7.53 -3.81 -8.96
C VAL A 21 9.00 -3.47 -9.11
N LEU A 22 9.90 -4.30 -8.59
CA LEU A 22 11.34 -4.03 -8.55
C LEU A 22 12.15 -5.23 -9.04
N ARG A 23 13.07 -5.00 -9.97
CA ARG A 23 14.07 -5.99 -10.41
C ARG A 23 15.28 -5.92 -9.48
N GLU A 24 15.47 -6.95 -8.65
CA GLU A 24 16.40 -6.92 -7.51
C GLU A 24 17.85 -6.62 -7.92
N GLU A 25 18.32 -7.25 -8.99
CA GLU A 25 19.73 -7.15 -9.40
C GLU A 25 20.10 -5.80 -9.99
N THR A 26 19.13 -5.06 -10.54
CA THR A 26 19.38 -3.77 -11.23
C THR A 26 18.90 -2.57 -10.44
N GLY A 27 17.96 -2.76 -9.52
CA GLY A 27 17.22 -1.69 -8.85
C GLY A 27 16.23 -0.95 -9.74
N GLU A 28 16.02 -1.38 -10.99
CA GLU A 28 14.94 -0.86 -11.83
C GLU A 28 13.60 -1.12 -11.15
N LEU A 29 12.77 -0.09 -11.08
CA LEU A 29 11.48 -0.18 -10.41
C LEU A 29 10.39 0.60 -11.11
N HIS A 30 9.17 0.13 -10.90
CA HIS A 30 7.94 0.87 -11.09
C HIS A 30 7.21 0.95 -9.75
N TYR A 31 6.69 2.12 -9.43
CA TYR A 31 5.91 2.36 -8.23
C TYR A 31 4.72 3.23 -8.59
N ASP A 32 3.55 2.86 -8.11
CA ASP A 32 2.36 3.70 -8.15
C ASP A 32 1.48 3.43 -6.93
N VAL A 33 0.49 4.28 -6.71
CA VAL A 33 -0.41 4.20 -5.55
C VAL A 33 -1.82 3.90 -6.03
N ILE A 34 -2.42 2.85 -5.47
CA ILE A 34 -3.85 2.57 -5.65
C ILE A 34 -4.62 3.79 -5.12
N PRO A 35 -5.39 4.48 -5.96
CA PRO A 35 -6.07 5.72 -5.56
C PRO A 35 -7.00 5.52 -4.35
N ILE A 36 -7.12 6.54 -3.51
CA ILE A 36 -7.91 6.48 -2.25
C ILE A 36 -9.39 6.20 -2.50
N GLU A 37 -9.87 6.53 -3.69
CA GLU A 37 -11.23 6.30 -4.18
C GLU A 37 -11.58 4.81 -4.21
N HIS A 38 -10.59 3.91 -4.32
CA HIS A 38 -10.80 2.45 -4.22
C HIS A 38 -11.04 1.95 -2.79
N PHE A 39 -10.85 2.83 -1.79
CA PHE A 39 -10.98 2.53 -0.36
C PHE A 39 -12.16 3.26 0.29
N SER A 40 -13.08 3.82 -0.50
CA SER A 40 -14.36 4.31 0.00
C SER A 40 -15.25 3.16 0.50
N THR A 41 -16.30 3.45 1.26
CA THR A 41 -17.21 2.40 1.77
C THR A 41 -17.77 1.49 0.67
N ASP A 42 -18.19 2.06 -0.46
CA ASP A 42 -18.77 1.29 -1.56
C ASP A 42 -17.69 0.52 -2.34
N THR A 43 -16.63 1.20 -2.75
CA THR A 43 -15.56 0.63 -3.60
C THR A 43 -14.69 -0.39 -2.87
N PHE A 44 -14.48 -0.21 -1.55
CA PHE A 44 -13.77 -1.16 -0.71
C PHE A 44 -14.57 -2.46 -0.53
N LYS A 45 -15.89 -2.36 -0.33
CA LYS A 45 -16.79 -3.53 -0.28
C LYS A 45 -16.77 -4.32 -1.59
N LYS A 46 -16.73 -3.61 -2.72
CA LYS A 46 -16.58 -4.19 -4.07
C LYS A 46 -15.16 -4.68 -4.37
N LYS A 47 -14.19 -4.48 -3.46
CA LYS A 47 -12.78 -4.84 -3.60
C LYS A 47 -12.13 -4.34 -4.89
N THR A 48 -12.51 -3.14 -5.34
CA THR A 48 -11.99 -2.56 -6.60
C THR A 48 -10.46 -2.36 -6.56
N TYR A 49 -9.90 -2.16 -5.38
CA TYR A 49 -8.45 -2.07 -5.13
C TYR A 49 -7.67 -3.29 -5.65
N LEU A 50 -8.26 -4.49 -5.70
CA LEU A 50 -7.57 -5.69 -6.23
C LEU A 50 -7.26 -5.54 -7.72
N THR A 51 -8.19 -4.94 -8.46
CA THR A 51 -8.01 -4.73 -9.91
C THR A 51 -6.97 -3.63 -10.13
N SER A 52 -7.08 -2.53 -9.39
CA SER A 52 -6.10 -1.44 -9.46
C SER A 52 -4.69 -1.89 -9.08
N ALA A 53 -4.52 -2.75 -8.07
CA ALA A 53 -3.22 -3.34 -7.72
C ALA A 53 -2.62 -4.13 -8.89
N LYS A 54 -3.43 -4.99 -9.51
CA LYS A 54 -3.05 -5.79 -10.68
C LYS A 54 -2.69 -4.89 -11.87
N ASP A 55 -3.45 -3.84 -12.14
CA ASP A 55 -3.20 -2.93 -13.26
C ASP A 55 -1.89 -2.14 -13.07
N ILE A 56 -1.54 -1.74 -11.84
CA ILE A 56 -0.25 -1.12 -11.54
C ILE A 56 0.90 -2.10 -11.79
N VAL A 57 0.73 -3.37 -11.39
CA VAL A 57 1.74 -4.41 -11.65
C VAL A 57 1.92 -4.63 -13.15
N GLU A 58 0.84 -4.71 -13.94
CA GLU A 58 0.91 -4.84 -15.40
C GLU A 58 1.66 -3.68 -16.06
N GLN A 59 1.41 -2.45 -15.60
CA GLN A 59 2.14 -1.26 -16.04
C GLN A 59 3.62 -1.37 -15.72
N GLY A 60 3.96 -1.85 -14.52
CA GLY A 60 5.33 -2.14 -14.12
C GLY A 60 5.99 -3.18 -15.02
N PHE A 61 5.28 -4.27 -15.33
CA PHE A 61 5.79 -5.33 -16.20
C PHE A 61 6.08 -4.82 -17.61
N THR A 62 5.18 -4.00 -18.14
CA THR A 62 5.34 -3.36 -19.46
C THR A 62 6.53 -2.39 -19.45
N ARG A 63 6.62 -1.52 -18.44
CA ARG A 63 7.66 -0.49 -18.33
C ARG A 63 9.05 -1.09 -18.13
N LEU A 64 9.16 -2.10 -17.28
CA LEU A 64 10.42 -2.80 -16.98
C LEU A 64 10.72 -3.95 -17.97
N LYS A 65 9.84 -4.14 -18.97
CA LYS A 65 9.96 -5.16 -20.03
C LYS A 65 10.20 -6.57 -19.46
N ILE A 66 9.52 -6.90 -18.37
CA ILE A 66 9.68 -8.16 -17.62
C ILE A 66 9.45 -9.35 -18.55
N LYS A 67 10.36 -10.32 -18.51
CA LYS A 67 10.33 -11.50 -19.35
C LYS A 67 9.77 -12.70 -18.60
N LYS A 68 9.09 -13.61 -19.32
CA LYS A 68 8.49 -14.83 -18.74
C LYS A 68 9.50 -15.77 -18.07
N TYR A 69 10.78 -15.69 -18.44
CA TYR A 69 11.83 -16.52 -17.84
C TYR A 69 12.33 -15.97 -16.49
N GLU A 70 12.03 -14.73 -16.14
CA GLU A 70 12.43 -14.14 -14.87
C GLU A 70 11.64 -14.78 -13.72
N ASP A 71 12.29 -14.93 -12.56
CA ASP A 71 11.61 -15.40 -11.37
C ASP A 71 10.86 -14.23 -10.74
N ILE A 72 9.63 -14.46 -10.29
CA ILE A 72 8.81 -13.45 -9.63
C ILE A 72 8.53 -13.86 -8.19
N GLU A 73 8.78 -12.96 -7.26
CA GLU A 73 8.35 -13.07 -5.87
C GLU A 73 7.27 -12.03 -5.62
N ILE A 74 6.14 -12.45 -5.09
CA ILE A 74 5.01 -11.57 -4.81
C ILE A 74 4.59 -11.68 -3.35
N CYS A 75 4.31 -10.52 -2.74
CA CYS A 75 3.83 -10.43 -1.36
C CYS A 75 2.56 -11.26 -1.17
N SER A 76 2.50 -11.99 -0.06
CA SER A 76 1.33 -12.78 0.37
C SER A 76 0.10 -11.96 0.79
N GLY A 77 0.17 -10.63 0.73
CA GLY A 77 -0.93 -9.73 1.05
C GLY A 77 -2.12 -9.94 0.10
N CYS A 78 -3.34 -10.02 0.66
CA CYS A 78 -4.57 -10.24 -0.13
C CYS A 78 -4.84 -9.16 -1.19
N ILE A 79 -4.15 -8.02 -1.13
CA ILE A 79 -4.24 -6.98 -2.15
C ILE A 79 -3.79 -7.48 -3.53
N HIS A 80 -2.96 -8.51 -3.56
CA HIS A 80 -2.40 -9.13 -4.76
C HIS A 80 -3.19 -10.32 -5.28
N ASP A 81 -4.36 -10.66 -4.72
CA ASP A 81 -5.13 -11.85 -5.15
C ASP A 81 -5.36 -11.87 -6.67
N LYS A 82 -5.79 -10.75 -7.26
CA LYS A 82 -5.97 -10.63 -8.71
C LYS A 82 -4.65 -10.58 -9.50
N THR A 83 -3.59 -10.07 -8.91
CA THR A 83 -2.25 -10.10 -9.54
C THR A 83 -1.76 -11.54 -9.65
N VAL A 84 -1.97 -12.35 -8.62
CA VAL A 84 -1.62 -13.78 -8.59
C VAL A 84 -2.41 -14.56 -9.64
N GLU A 85 -3.72 -14.32 -9.74
CA GLU A 85 -4.56 -14.91 -10.80
C GLU A 85 -4.03 -14.53 -12.19
N TRP A 86 -3.77 -13.25 -12.42
CA TRP A 86 -3.23 -12.76 -13.68
C TRP A 86 -1.86 -13.39 -14.03
N LEU A 87 -0.92 -13.43 -13.08
CA LEU A 87 0.39 -14.05 -13.29
C LEU A 87 0.28 -15.51 -13.73
N LYS A 88 -0.65 -16.25 -13.12
CA LYS A 88 -0.94 -17.64 -13.44
C LYS A 88 -1.54 -17.77 -14.85
N ASP A 89 -2.54 -16.97 -15.19
CA ASP A 89 -3.22 -17.01 -16.49
C ASP A 89 -2.26 -16.67 -17.63
N GLU A 90 -1.34 -15.75 -17.36
CA GLU A 90 -0.28 -15.35 -18.26
C GLU A 90 0.90 -16.34 -18.33
N GLY A 91 0.94 -17.37 -17.48
CA GLY A 91 2.00 -18.37 -17.49
C GLY A 91 3.37 -17.86 -16.98
N TYR A 92 3.38 -16.88 -16.06
CA TYR A 92 4.59 -16.49 -15.36
C TYR A 92 4.97 -17.52 -14.29
N ARG A 93 6.28 -17.67 -14.03
CA ARG A 93 6.80 -18.43 -12.89
C ARG A 93 6.88 -17.49 -11.69
N PHE A 94 6.12 -17.77 -10.63
CA PHE A 94 6.12 -16.92 -9.44
C PHE A 94 6.02 -17.72 -8.14
N THR A 95 6.48 -17.11 -7.06
CA THR A 95 6.37 -17.60 -5.69
C THR A 95 5.67 -16.55 -4.84
N VAL A 96 4.62 -16.95 -4.12
CA VAL A 96 4.00 -16.10 -3.10
C VAL A 96 4.80 -16.23 -1.81
N THR A 97 5.35 -15.12 -1.32
CA THR A 97 6.24 -15.12 -0.15
C THR A 97 6.13 -13.80 0.61
N LYS A 98 6.79 -13.70 1.77
CA LYS A 98 7.02 -12.41 2.41
C LYS A 98 8.14 -11.68 1.64
N ILE A 99 7.88 -10.45 1.22
CA ILE A 99 8.89 -9.62 0.57
C ILE A 99 9.68 -8.85 1.63
N GLY A 100 10.99 -8.74 1.39
CA GLY A 100 11.87 -7.92 2.20
C GLY A 100 13.02 -7.34 1.38
N GLY A 101 13.95 -6.69 2.08
CA GLY A 101 15.16 -6.15 1.46
C GLY A 101 14.88 -4.93 0.58
N LEU A 102 15.46 -4.88 -0.62
CA LEU A 102 15.47 -3.68 -1.45
C LEU A 102 14.06 -3.20 -1.86
N ALA A 103 13.17 -4.11 -2.24
CA ALA A 103 11.79 -3.77 -2.64
C ALA A 103 11.02 -3.13 -1.48
N GLN A 104 11.06 -3.76 -0.30
CA GLN A 104 10.42 -3.25 0.91
C GLN A 104 11.00 -1.89 1.32
N HIS A 105 12.32 -1.75 1.40
CA HIS A 105 12.96 -0.48 1.80
C HIS A 105 12.63 0.66 0.82
N ARG A 106 12.63 0.39 -0.49
CA ARG A 106 12.30 1.40 -1.51
C ARG A 106 10.81 1.75 -1.48
N GLY A 107 9.95 0.74 -1.34
CA GLY A 107 8.51 0.90 -1.23
C GLY A 107 8.12 1.77 -0.03
N GLU A 108 8.67 1.48 1.16
CA GLU A 108 8.39 2.26 2.37
C GLU A 108 8.84 3.72 2.22
N LYS A 109 10.02 3.96 1.63
CA LYS A 109 10.48 5.33 1.35
C LYS A 109 9.52 6.07 0.40
N LEU A 110 9.11 5.44 -0.69
CA LEU A 110 8.20 6.03 -1.68
C LEU A 110 6.80 6.27 -1.09
N PHE A 111 6.34 5.39 -0.20
CA PHE A 111 5.07 5.55 0.49
C PHE A 111 5.10 6.73 1.47
N ILE A 112 6.21 6.94 2.16
CA ILE A 112 6.43 8.09 3.04
C ILE A 112 6.44 9.40 2.25
N GLU A 113 7.13 9.44 1.10
CA GLU A 113 7.10 10.58 0.19
C GLU A 113 5.67 10.85 -0.32
N TYR A 114 4.90 9.80 -0.59
CA TYR A 114 3.48 9.93 -0.94
C TYR A 114 2.64 10.53 0.19
N LEU A 115 2.80 10.07 1.43
CA LEU A 115 2.11 10.66 2.60
C LEU A 115 2.49 12.13 2.79
N CYS A 116 3.76 12.49 2.61
CA CYS A 116 4.22 13.89 2.64
C CYS A 116 3.53 14.73 1.55
N ARG A 117 3.33 14.19 0.34
CA ARG A 117 2.60 14.89 -0.74
C ARG A 117 1.12 15.12 -0.40
N LEU A 118 0.53 14.29 0.47
CA LEU A 118 -0.83 14.52 1.01
C LEU A 118 -0.87 15.56 2.13
N GLY A 119 0.28 16.09 2.57
CA GLY A 119 0.39 17.10 3.62
C GLY A 119 0.68 16.53 5.01
N VAL A 120 1.00 15.24 5.14
CA VAL A 120 1.41 14.66 6.42
C VAL A 120 2.87 15.07 6.71
N PRO A 121 3.17 15.78 7.81
CA PRO A 121 4.54 16.17 8.12
C PRO A 121 5.30 14.99 8.73
N ASN A 122 6.49 14.64 8.20
CA ASN A 122 7.41 13.67 8.83
C ASN A 122 6.75 12.37 9.36
N PRO A 123 5.98 11.63 8.55
CA PRO A 123 5.36 10.39 9.00
C PRO A 123 6.42 9.38 9.49
N PRO A 124 6.17 8.64 10.58
CA PRO A 124 7.10 7.63 11.07
C PRO A 124 7.43 6.58 10.01
N LEU A 125 8.72 6.29 9.83
CA LEU A 125 9.20 5.24 8.94
C LEU A 125 8.91 3.85 9.53
N ILE A 126 8.70 2.87 8.65
CA ILE A 126 8.70 1.45 9.01
C ILE A 126 9.97 0.85 8.43
N VAL A 127 10.92 0.48 9.30
CA VAL A 127 12.23 -0.04 8.88
C VAL A 127 12.34 -1.53 9.17
N HIS A 128 11.84 -1.96 10.32
CA HIS A 128 11.98 -3.34 10.79
C HIS A 128 10.68 -4.15 10.75
N GLU A 129 9.59 -3.56 10.25
CA GLU A 129 8.24 -4.16 10.23
C GLU A 129 7.77 -4.66 11.60
N THR A 130 8.19 -3.97 12.65
CA THR A 130 7.73 -4.30 14.00
C THR A 130 6.30 -3.83 14.21
N VAL A 131 5.56 -4.55 15.04
CA VAL A 131 4.20 -4.15 15.44
C VAL A 131 4.17 -2.74 16.01
N ASP A 132 5.24 -2.32 16.69
CA ASP A 132 5.32 -0.99 17.31
C ASP A 132 5.57 0.12 16.27
N GLU A 133 6.38 -0.10 15.23
CA GLU A 133 6.51 0.84 14.11
C GLU A 133 5.17 1.03 13.38
N TYR A 134 4.47 -0.07 13.07
CA TYR A 134 3.15 0.01 12.43
C TYR A 134 2.13 0.75 13.30
N LYS A 135 2.11 0.48 14.61
CA LYS A 135 1.25 1.21 15.55
C LYS A 135 1.61 2.69 15.63
N ALA A 136 2.90 3.02 15.72
CA ALA A 136 3.37 4.39 15.82
C ALA A 136 2.93 5.20 14.60
N GLN A 137 3.17 4.67 13.38
CA GLN A 137 2.72 5.33 12.15
C GLN A 137 1.18 5.44 12.10
N PHE A 138 0.46 4.36 12.44
CA PHE A 138 -1.00 4.36 12.44
C PHE A 138 -1.58 5.45 13.36
N PHE A 139 -1.12 5.53 14.61
CA PHE A 139 -1.63 6.50 15.57
C PHE A 139 -1.23 7.93 15.23
N TYR A 140 0.01 8.12 14.76
CA TYR A 140 0.48 9.41 14.24
C TYR A 140 -0.48 9.96 13.17
N LEU A 141 -0.80 9.15 12.17
CA LEU A 141 -1.70 9.53 11.08
C LEU A 141 -3.14 9.74 11.55
N MET A 142 -3.62 8.91 12.48
CA MET A 142 -4.95 9.11 13.07
C MET A 142 -5.05 10.44 13.81
N ASP A 143 -4.01 10.85 14.54
CA ASP A 143 -4.01 12.14 15.23
C ASP A 143 -3.90 13.31 14.25
N TRP A 144 -3.06 13.20 13.21
CA TRP A 144 -3.03 14.18 12.12
C TRP A 144 -4.41 14.37 11.47
N VAL A 145 -5.17 13.31 11.20
CA VAL A 145 -6.54 13.44 10.66
C VAL A 145 -7.48 14.13 11.66
N ARG A 146 -7.30 13.91 12.96
CA ARG A 146 -8.19 14.46 14.00
C ARG A 146 -7.96 15.94 14.27
N GLU A 147 -6.77 16.47 13.98
CA GLU A 147 -6.48 17.90 14.11
C GLU A 147 -7.31 18.75 13.12
N ASP A 148 -7.59 18.22 11.93
CA ASP A 148 -8.46 18.85 10.94
C ASP A 148 -9.33 17.81 10.23
N PRO A 149 -10.39 17.33 10.87
CA PRO A 149 -11.22 16.28 10.30
C PRO A 149 -11.95 16.72 9.03
N GLN A 150 -12.38 17.99 8.98
CA GLN A 150 -13.10 18.53 7.82
C GLN A 150 -12.20 18.57 6.60
N GLY A 151 -10.94 18.98 6.77
CA GLY A 151 -9.96 19.03 5.69
C GLY A 151 -9.26 17.71 5.38
N ARG A 152 -9.28 16.70 6.25
CA ARG A 152 -8.41 15.49 6.08
C ARG A 152 -9.14 14.16 5.96
N VAL A 153 -10.40 14.03 6.38
CA VAL A 153 -11.13 12.74 6.31
C VAL A 153 -11.28 12.22 4.88
N HIS A 154 -11.38 13.10 3.89
CA HIS A 154 -11.48 12.71 2.48
C HIS A 154 -10.20 12.03 1.96
N LEU A 155 -9.07 12.17 2.66
CA LEU A 155 -7.80 11.51 2.37
C LEU A 155 -7.71 10.12 3.02
N CYS A 156 -8.76 9.63 3.69
CA CYS A 156 -8.72 8.39 4.46
C CYS A 156 -9.46 7.24 3.79
N LYS A 157 -9.05 6.02 4.16
CA LYS A 157 -9.70 4.76 3.76
C LYS A 157 -11.03 4.57 4.49
N THR A 158 -12.05 5.34 4.11
CA THR A 158 -13.34 5.39 4.83
C THR A 158 -14.07 4.05 4.88
N GLY A 159 -13.90 3.19 3.87
CA GLY A 159 -14.44 1.83 3.85
C GLY A 159 -13.70 0.84 4.75
N TRP A 160 -12.51 1.20 5.24
CA TRP A 160 -11.73 0.35 6.12
C TRP A 160 -12.25 0.41 7.55
N LYS A 161 -12.66 -0.74 8.09
CA LYS A 161 -13.33 -0.84 9.41
C LYS A 161 -12.53 -0.23 10.56
N TYR A 162 -11.19 -0.29 10.49
CA TYR A 162 -10.32 0.23 11.55
C TYR A 162 -10.35 1.76 11.59
N PHE A 163 -10.27 2.42 10.44
CA PHE A 163 -10.45 3.87 10.36
C PHE A 163 -11.79 4.29 10.98
N SER A 164 -12.89 3.71 10.49
CA SER A 164 -14.24 3.98 11.00
C SER A 164 -14.36 3.79 12.52
N ARG A 165 -13.77 2.72 13.07
CA ARG A 165 -13.83 2.42 14.50
C ARG A 165 -13.02 3.40 15.35
N PHE A 166 -11.78 3.71 14.95
CA PHE A 166 -10.89 4.57 15.72
C PHE A 166 -11.22 6.05 15.58
N PHE A 167 -11.87 6.44 14.48
CA PHE A 167 -12.37 7.79 14.29
C PHE A 167 -13.61 8.06 15.18
N LYS A 168 -14.58 7.13 15.23
CA LYS A 168 -15.79 7.27 16.08
C LYS A 168 -15.49 7.28 17.59
N LYS A 169 -14.51 6.50 18.06
CA LYS A 169 -14.23 6.36 19.51
C LYS A 169 -13.78 7.66 20.21
N LYS A 170 -13.11 8.59 19.50
CA LYS A 170 -12.60 9.85 20.11
C LYS A 170 -13.59 11.01 20.01
N ASN A 171 -14.51 10.99 19.04
CA ASN A 171 -15.60 12.01 18.93
C ASN A 171 -16.66 11.90 20.04
N ASN A 172 -16.62 10.82 20.85
CA ASN A 172 -17.47 10.64 22.03
C ASN A 172 -16.75 10.99 23.35
N GLN A 173 -15.54 11.57 23.30
CA GLN A 173 -14.91 12.15 24.48
C GLN A 173 -15.15 13.65 24.48
N PRO A 174 -15.79 14.23 25.52
CA PRO A 174 -15.91 15.67 25.63
C PRO A 174 -14.51 16.29 25.68
N ALA A 175 -14.35 17.44 25.02
CA ALA A 175 -13.14 18.25 25.15
C ALA A 175 -12.94 18.58 26.63
N LEU A 176 -11.78 18.19 27.17
CA LEU A 176 -11.29 18.61 28.48
C LEU A 176 -10.71 20.01 28.38
#